data_AF-A0AAJ6ZXN7-F1
#
_entry.id   AF-A0AAJ6ZXN7-F1
#
_cell.length_a   1.000
_cell.length_b   1.000
_cell.length_c   1.000
_cell.angle_alpha   90.00
_cell.angle_beta   90.00
_cell.angle_gamma   90.00
#
_symmetry.space_group_name_H-M   'P 1'
#
loop_
_entity.id
_entity.type
_entity.pdbx_description
1 polymer ?
#
loop_
_entity_poly.entity_id
_entity_poly.type
_entity_poly.pdbx_seq_one_letter_code
_entity_poly.pdbx_strand_id
1 'polypeptide(L)'
;MEDVASTSEVVIRDAEREDMLEVDKMIQELAVYEKLTDDARLNAADLVRDGFDSPAAFGCKVLEVRGEQRVVAGYALYYRTYSTCVGRGLMLEDLYVRERWRRRGFGRRLFAAVAAELADFEKMPDGPKLTVEDLQRDGFELEPPAFKCKVAEIPFPSEVIGYALYFPTYSTWEGKAIMLEDLYVCQKYRRRGVGNALFTATVLQAVKMGCNRVDFHVLAWNQARKFYEAIGAKNLTESEQWCYYRLSGDALALASSKTKLHSA
;
A
#
# COMPACT_ATOMS: atom_id res chain seq x y z
N MET A 1 22.54 -7.57 -45.84
CA MET A 1 22.22 -8.57 -44.81
C MET A 1 21.31 -7.86 -43.84
N GLU A 2 20.00 -8.08 -44.00
CA GLU A 2 18.95 -7.37 -43.28
C GLU A 2 19.03 -7.71 -41.79
N ASP A 3 19.18 -6.67 -40.97
CA ASP A 3 19.08 -6.74 -39.53
C ASP A 3 17.58 -6.83 -39.19
N VAL A 4 17.08 -8.06 -39.04
CA VAL A 4 15.71 -8.31 -38.59
C VAL A 4 15.63 -7.89 -37.12
N ALA A 5 15.37 -6.60 -36.90
CA ALA A 5 15.05 -6.06 -35.59
C ALA A 5 13.84 -6.84 -35.03
N SER A 6 14.07 -7.67 -34.02
CA SER A 6 13.02 -8.25 -33.19
C SER A 6 12.26 -7.11 -32.51
N THR A 7 11.17 -6.65 -33.13
CA THR A 7 10.26 -5.66 -32.58
C THR A 7 9.41 -6.33 -31.51
N SER A 8 10.03 -6.63 -30.37
CA SER A 8 9.29 -7.08 -29.19
C SER A 8 8.39 -5.93 -28.72
N GLU A 9 7.08 -6.13 -28.75
CA GLU A 9 6.11 -5.16 -28.24
C GLU A 9 6.16 -5.16 -26.70
N VAL A 10 6.12 -3.98 -26.08
CA VAL A 10 6.19 -3.84 -24.62
C VAL A 10 4.95 -3.14 -24.08
N VAL A 11 4.15 -3.89 -23.33
CA VAL A 11 2.85 -3.48 -22.79
C VAL A 11 2.91 -3.41 -21.26
N ILE A 12 2.18 -2.46 -20.66
CA ILE A 12 1.91 -2.45 -19.22
C ILE A 12 0.42 -2.68 -19.05
N ARG A 13 0.06 -3.64 -18.22
CA ARG A 13 -1.33 -4.03 -17.94
C ARG A 13 -1.49 -4.46 -16.49
N ASP A 14 -2.73 -4.63 -16.05
CA ASP A 14 -3.04 -5.32 -14.80
C ASP A 14 -2.50 -6.76 -14.83
N ALA A 15 -2.01 -7.20 -13.67
CA ALA A 15 -1.54 -8.56 -13.48
C ALA A 15 -2.72 -9.54 -13.50
N GLU A 16 -2.47 -10.71 -14.06
CA GLU A 16 -3.38 -11.86 -14.04
C GLU A 16 -2.90 -12.88 -12.99
N ARG A 17 -3.75 -13.84 -12.61
CA ARG A 17 -3.42 -14.85 -11.59
C ARG A 17 -2.15 -15.63 -11.98
N GLU A 18 -1.99 -15.91 -13.27
CA GLU A 18 -0.86 -16.66 -13.84
C GLU A 18 0.46 -15.89 -13.76
N ASP A 19 0.41 -14.54 -13.73
CA ASP A 19 1.61 -13.72 -13.64
C ASP A 19 2.28 -13.83 -12.26
N MET A 20 1.55 -14.27 -11.22
CA MET A 20 2.09 -14.35 -9.86
C MET A 20 3.26 -15.33 -9.74
N LEU A 21 3.36 -16.32 -10.63
CA LEU A 21 4.54 -17.19 -10.71
C LEU A 21 5.81 -16.41 -11.11
N GLU A 22 5.69 -15.43 -12.00
CA GLU A 22 6.81 -14.60 -12.42
C GLU A 22 7.06 -13.45 -11.43
N VAL A 23 6.00 -12.91 -10.82
CA VAL A 23 6.12 -11.89 -9.77
C VAL A 23 6.83 -12.47 -8.54
N ASP A 24 6.47 -13.67 -8.09
CA ASP A 24 7.14 -14.37 -6.98
C ASP A 24 8.65 -14.52 -7.25
N LYS A 25 9.04 -15.00 -8.44
CA LYS A 25 10.47 -15.07 -8.82
C LYS A 25 11.16 -13.71 -8.74
N MET A 26 10.49 -12.64 -9.17
CA MET A 26 11.05 -11.29 -9.11
C MET A 26 11.13 -10.73 -7.68
N ILE A 27 10.18 -11.08 -6.81
CA ILE A 27 10.25 -10.77 -5.37
C ILE A 27 11.47 -11.48 -4.75
N GLN A 28 11.70 -12.75 -5.09
CA GLN A 28 12.89 -13.47 -4.64
C GLN A 28 14.20 -12.83 -5.17
N GLU A 29 14.21 -12.38 -6.43
CA GLU A 29 15.35 -11.62 -6.98
C GLU A 29 15.57 -10.28 -6.27
N LEU A 30 14.48 -9.56 -5.93
CA LEU A 30 14.52 -8.33 -5.16
C LEU A 30 15.07 -8.60 -3.75
N ALA A 31 14.64 -9.67 -3.09
CA ALA A 31 15.14 -10.11 -1.79
C ALA A 31 16.65 -10.34 -1.76
N VAL A 32 17.18 -10.99 -2.80
CA VAL A 32 18.63 -11.15 -2.97
C VAL A 32 19.32 -9.80 -3.17
N TYR A 33 18.75 -8.90 -3.97
CA TYR A 33 19.32 -7.58 -4.24
C TYR A 33 19.36 -6.70 -2.97
N GLU A 34 18.31 -6.75 -2.15
CA GLU A 34 18.19 -5.95 -0.92
C GLU A 34 18.90 -6.59 0.29
N LYS A 35 19.42 -7.82 0.13
CA LYS A 35 20.05 -8.62 1.20
C LYS A 35 19.09 -8.97 2.34
N LEU A 36 17.82 -9.19 2.00
CA LEU A 36 16.72 -9.53 2.92
C LEU A 36 16.20 -10.96 2.65
N THR A 37 17.06 -11.87 2.20
CA THR A 37 16.66 -13.21 1.70
C THR A 37 15.94 -14.08 2.72
N ASP A 38 16.14 -13.85 4.03
CA ASP A 38 15.47 -14.61 5.10
C ASP A 38 14.09 -14.05 5.48
N ASP A 39 13.70 -12.90 4.91
CA ASP A 39 12.46 -12.20 5.28
C ASP A 39 11.31 -12.44 4.29
N ALA A 40 11.59 -12.93 3.08
CA ALA A 40 10.56 -13.23 2.07
C ALA A 40 9.86 -14.56 2.39
N ARG A 41 8.71 -14.50 3.06
CA ARG A 41 7.96 -15.68 3.54
C ARG A 41 6.83 -16.14 2.62
N LEU A 42 6.48 -15.35 1.61
CA LEU A 42 5.39 -15.63 0.69
C LEU A 42 5.85 -16.41 -0.54
N ASN A 43 4.89 -17.06 -1.20
CA ASN A 43 5.06 -17.67 -2.52
C ASN A 43 3.94 -17.24 -3.49
N ALA A 44 4.03 -17.67 -4.76
CA ALA A 44 3.03 -17.36 -5.78
C ALA A 44 1.58 -17.73 -5.40
N ALA A 45 1.34 -18.81 -4.66
CA ALA A 45 -0.01 -19.19 -4.24
C ALA A 45 -0.59 -18.21 -3.20
N ASP A 46 0.25 -17.69 -2.31
CA ASP A 46 -0.15 -16.63 -1.38
C ASP A 46 -0.50 -15.34 -2.13
N LEU A 47 0.30 -14.96 -3.15
CA LEU A 47 0.02 -13.80 -3.99
C LEU A 47 -1.29 -13.97 -4.79
N VAL A 48 -1.57 -15.16 -5.32
CA VAL A 48 -2.85 -15.44 -6.01
C VAL A 48 -4.02 -15.30 -5.05
N ARG A 49 -3.91 -15.91 -3.85
CA ARG A 49 -4.96 -15.82 -2.82
C ARG A 49 -5.21 -14.37 -2.43
N ASP A 50 -4.16 -13.63 -2.11
CA ASP A 50 -4.30 -12.32 -1.49
C ASP A 50 -4.53 -11.19 -2.49
N GLY A 51 -4.07 -11.33 -3.74
CA GLY A 51 -4.21 -10.32 -4.80
C GLY A 51 -5.50 -10.44 -5.62
N PHE A 52 -6.16 -11.60 -5.61
CA PHE A 52 -7.29 -11.86 -6.52
C PHE A 52 -8.55 -12.40 -5.86
N ASP A 53 -8.48 -12.91 -4.64
CA ASP A 53 -9.67 -13.32 -3.90
C ASP A 53 -10.29 -12.10 -3.19
N SER A 54 -11.62 -12.11 -2.98
CA SER A 54 -12.33 -10.92 -2.51
C SER A 54 -12.29 -10.77 -0.97
N PRO A 55 -11.94 -9.57 -0.43
CA PRO A 55 -11.41 -8.41 -1.14
C PRO A 55 -9.91 -8.56 -1.43
N ALA A 56 -9.49 -8.15 -2.63
CA ALA A 56 -8.07 -8.13 -3.01
C ALA A 56 -7.28 -7.19 -2.10
N ALA A 57 -6.18 -7.67 -1.52
CA ALA A 57 -5.34 -6.93 -0.58
C ALA A 57 -4.39 -5.95 -1.28
N PHE A 58 -4.06 -6.20 -2.55
CA PHE A 58 -3.19 -5.35 -3.36
C PHE A 58 -3.62 -5.33 -4.82
N GLY A 59 -3.20 -4.29 -5.55
CA GLY A 59 -3.19 -4.26 -7.01
C GLY A 59 -1.78 -4.47 -7.54
N CYS A 60 -1.66 -4.97 -8.77
CA CYS A 60 -0.36 -5.21 -9.40
C CYS A 60 -0.42 -4.87 -10.89
N LYS A 61 0.51 -4.03 -11.36
CA LYS A 61 0.77 -3.82 -12.80
C LYS A 61 1.98 -4.65 -13.22
N VAL A 62 1.95 -5.25 -14.40
CA VAL A 62 3.08 -5.99 -14.97
C VAL A 62 3.58 -5.36 -16.27
N LEU A 63 4.88 -5.44 -16.47
CA LEU A 63 5.56 -5.11 -17.72
C LEU A 63 5.65 -6.39 -18.57
N GLU A 64 4.78 -6.50 -19.56
CA GLU A 64 4.78 -7.61 -20.51
C GLU A 64 5.62 -7.28 -21.73
N VAL A 65 6.49 -8.20 -22.13
CA VAL A 65 7.19 -8.17 -23.41
C VAL A 65 6.64 -9.29 -24.28
N ARG A 66 6.12 -8.92 -25.44
CA ARG A 66 5.56 -9.82 -26.46
C ARG A 66 6.58 -9.99 -27.57
N GLY A 67 7.18 -11.17 -27.64
CA GLY A 67 8.01 -11.62 -28.75
C GLY A 67 7.56 -13.02 -29.19
N GLU A 68 8.50 -13.91 -29.46
CA GLU A 68 8.20 -15.34 -29.70
C GLU A 68 7.53 -16.03 -28.49
N GLN A 69 7.78 -15.50 -27.28
CA GLN A 69 7.13 -15.92 -26.04
C GLN A 69 6.68 -14.70 -25.24
N ARG A 70 5.56 -14.84 -24.51
CA ARG A 70 5.10 -13.85 -23.52
C ARG A 70 6.05 -13.89 -22.32
N VAL A 71 6.65 -12.74 -21.99
CA VAL A 71 7.57 -12.61 -20.85
C VAL A 71 7.10 -11.48 -19.94
N VAL A 72 6.95 -11.78 -18.65
CA VAL A 72 6.79 -10.75 -17.62
C VAL A 72 8.18 -10.27 -17.18
N ALA A 73 8.49 -9.02 -17.52
CA ALA A 73 9.82 -8.42 -17.38
C ALA A 73 9.97 -7.52 -16.15
N GLY A 74 8.87 -7.18 -15.48
CA GLY A 74 8.84 -6.32 -14.30
C GLY A 74 7.43 -6.23 -13.73
N TYR A 75 7.31 -5.72 -12.50
CA TYR A 75 6.04 -5.52 -11.81
C TYR A 75 6.07 -4.26 -10.95
N ALA A 76 4.87 -3.75 -10.64
CA ALA A 76 4.65 -2.73 -9.62
C ALA A 76 3.45 -3.15 -8.77
N LEU A 77 3.68 -3.41 -7.48
CA LEU A 77 2.67 -3.81 -6.52
C LEU A 77 2.32 -2.63 -5.62
N TYR A 78 1.04 -2.39 -5.41
CA TYR A 78 0.54 -1.26 -4.65
C TYR A 78 -0.73 -1.63 -3.87
N TYR A 79 -1.03 -0.89 -2.82
CA TYR A 79 -2.28 -1.06 -2.06
C TYR A 79 -2.94 0.30 -1.78
N ARG A 80 -4.25 0.26 -1.50
CA ARG A 80 -5.03 1.47 -1.21
C ARG A 80 -4.77 1.96 0.20
N THR A 81 -4.63 3.28 0.34
CA THR A 81 -4.44 3.95 1.63
C THR A 81 -5.57 4.93 1.89
N TYR A 82 -5.65 5.39 3.14
CA TYR A 82 -6.59 6.44 3.53
C TYR A 82 -5.93 7.42 4.49
N SER A 83 -6.11 8.71 4.27
CA SER A 83 -5.66 9.76 5.17
C SER A 83 -6.83 10.62 5.64
N THR A 84 -6.86 10.96 6.91
CA THR A 84 -7.88 11.87 7.46
C THR A 84 -7.72 13.32 6.99
N CYS A 85 -6.57 13.67 6.40
CA CYS A 85 -6.31 15.00 5.84
C CYS A 85 -6.73 15.11 4.37
N VAL A 86 -6.53 14.05 3.60
CA VAL A 86 -6.61 14.06 2.13
C VAL A 86 -7.42 12.89 1.55
N GLY A 87 -8.11 12.08 2.35
CA GLY A 87 -8.93 10.98 1.86
C GLY A 87 -8.12 9.84 1.24
N ARG A 88 -8.66 9.24 0.18
CA ARG A 88 -8.15 7.99 -0.40
C ARG A 88 -6.83 8.22 -1.15
N GLY A 89 -5.94 7.22 -1.14
CA GLY A 89 -4.65 7.26 -1.83
C GLY A 89 -4.14 5.86 -2.20
N LEU A 90 -2.92 5.78 -2.73
CA LEU A 90 -2.19 4.53 -2.99
C LEU A 90 -0.79 4.57 -2.37
N MET A 91 -0.32 3.42 -1.87
CA MET A 91 1.08 3.18 -1.53
C MET A 91 1.68 2.23 -2.57
N LEU A 92 2.85 2.59 -3.11
CA LEU A 92 3.68 1.68 -3.88
C LEU A 92 4.51 0.84 -2.90
N GLU A 93 4.25 -0.47 -2.86
CA GLU A 93 5.00 -1.41 -2.02
C GLU A 93 6.31 -1.76 -2.73
N ASP A 94 6.20 -2.35 -3.91
CA ASP A 94 7.36 -2.81 -4.69
C ASP A 94 7.31 -2.32 -6.13
N LEU A 95 8.48 -2.00 -6.67
CA LEU A 95 8.68 -1.74 -8.09
C LEU A 95 9.98 -2.40 -8.56
N TYR A 96 9.85 -3.39 -9.43
CA TYR A 96 11.00 -4.13 -9.93
C TYR A 96 10.96 -4.33 -11.44
N VAL A 97 12.12 -4.25 -12.07
CA VAL A 97 12.34 -4.61 -13.47
C VAL A 97 13.56 -5.50 -13.52
N ARG A 98 13.45 -6.67 -14.16
CA ARG A 98 14.56 -7.63 -14.32
C ARG A 98 15.74 -6.96 -15.02
N GLU A 99 16.95 -7.34 -14.61
CA GLU A 99 18.20 -6.66 -14.97
C GLU A 99 18.35 -6.39 -16.49
N ARG A 100 18.11 -7.40 -17.32
CA ARG A 100 18.21 -7.30 -18.79
C ARG A 100 17.31 -6.23 -19.44
N TRP A 101 16.25 -5.81 -18.74
CA TRP A 101 15.27 -4.82 -19.21
C TRP A 101 15.43 -3.45 -18.54
N ARG A 102 16.38 -3.29 -17.60
CA ARG A 102 16.64 -2.02 -16.91
C ARG A 102 17.23 -0.97 -17.85
N ARG A 103 17.21 0.30 -17.39
CA ARG A 103 17.77 1.47 -18.10
C ARG A 103 17.11 1.78 -19.46
N ARG A 104 15.95 1.19 -19.74
CA ARG A 104 15.11 1.46 -20.93
C ARG A 104 13.86 2.30 -20.63
N GLY A 105 13.79 2.88 -19.43
CA GLY A 105 12.64 3.69 -18.99
C GLY A 105 11.42 2.89 -18.50
N PHE A 106 11.48 1.56 -18.45
CA PHE A 106 10.33 0.74 -18.05
C PHE A 106 9.91 0.90 -16.59
N GLY A 107 10.85 1.10 -15.65
CA GLY A 107 10.50 1.41 -14.26
C GLY A 107 9.69 2.71 -14.13
N ARG A 108 10.05 3.73 -14.91
CA ARG A 108 9.29 5.00 -14.99
C ARG A 108 7.88 4.78 -15.57
N ARG A 109 7.74 3.90 -16.57
CA ARG A 109 6.42 3.58 -17.16
C ARG A 109 5.53 2.81 -16.17
N LEU A 110 6.08 1.86 -15.42
CA LEU A 110 5.35 1.14 -14.35
C LEU A 110 4.90 2.10 -13.24
N PHE A 111 5.81 2.95 -12.77
CA PHE A 111 5.48 3.98 -11.77
C PHE A 111 4.35 4.91 -12.25
N ALA A 112 4.44 5.37 -13.50
CA ALA A 112 3.43 6.22 -14.10
C ALA A 112 2.08 5.51 -14.30
N ALA A 113 2.06 4.19 -14.51
CA ALA A 113 0.82 3.40 -14.55
C ALA A 113 0.15 3.30 -13.18
N VAL A 114 0.92 3.17 -12.09
CA VAL A 114 0.38 3.23 -10.72
C VAL A 114 -0.12 4.64 -10.39
N ALA A 115 0.58 5.68 -10.83
CA ALA A 115 0.12 7.06 -10.67
C ALA A 115 -1.18 7.33 -11.44
N ALA A 116 -1.35 6.73 -12.63
CA ALA A 116 -2.60 6.82 -13.39
C ALA A 116 -3.77 6.11 -12.68
N GLU A 117 -3.51 4.94 -12.07
CA GLU A 117 -4.49 4.23 -11.24
C GLU A 117 -5.02 5.14 -10.11
N LEU A 118 -4.13 5.87 -9.44
CA LEU A 118 -4.52 6.82 -8.41
C LEU A 118 -5.37 7.98 -8.99
N ALA A 119 -5.00 8.51 -10.16
CA ALA A 119 -5.73 9.61 -10.79
C ALA A 119 -7.16 9.21 -11.20
N ASP A 120 -7.34 8.00 -11.74
CA ASP A 120 -8.66 7.45 -12.07
C ASP A 120 -9.50 7.20 -10.81
N PHE A 121 -8.85 6.86 -9.71
CA PHE A 121 -9.48 6.65 -8.41
C PHE A 121 -9.86 7.96 -7.69
N GLU A 122 -9.13 9.04 -7.93
CA GLU A 122 -9.33 10.33 -7.26
C GLU A 122 -10.35 11.23 -7.95
N LYS A 123 -10.44 11.31 -9.29
CA LYS A 123 -11.34 12.21 -10.07
C LYS A 123 -11.73 13.52 -9.33
N MET A 124 -10.75 14.18 -8.71
CA MET A 124 -10.94 15.39 -7.90
C MET A 124 -9.94 16.47 -8.33
N PRO A 125 -10.37 17.47 -9.12
CA PRO A 125 -9.46 18.46 -9.70
C PRO A 125 -8.85 19.47 -8.70
N ASP A 126 -9.45 19.66 -7.51
CA ASP A 126 -9.05 20.71 -6.55
C ASP A 126 -8.51 20.17 -5.21
N GLY A 127 -8.26 18.86 -5.14
CA GLY A 127 -7.76 18.18 -3.95
C GLY A 127 -8.82 18.03 -2.84
N PRO A 128 -8.77 16.93 -2.06
CA PRO A 128 -9.73 16.69 -0.99
C PRO A 128 -9.45 17.58 0.24
N LYS A 129 -10.44 18.39 0.61
CA LYS A 129 -10.67 18.81 2.01
C LYS A 129 -11.72 17.85 2.54
N LEU A 130 -11.29 16.80 3.22
CA LEU A 130 -12.15 15.68 3.62
C LEU A 130 -13.40 16.19 4.36
N THR A 131 -14.60 15.85 3.87
CA THR A 131 -15.87 16.20 4.53
C THR A 131 -16.41 15.03 5.36
N VAL A 132 -17.47 15.29 6.13
CA VAL A 132 -18.18 14.23 6.88
C VAL A 132 -18.81 13.22 5.91
N GLU A 133 -19.35 13.71 4.80
CA GLU A 133 -19.93 12.90 3.74
C GLU A 133 -18.87 12.02 3.07
N ASP A 134 -17.64 12.52 2.89
CA ASP A 134 -16.53 11.70 2.40
C ASP A 134 -16.20 10.56 3.37
N LEU A 135 -16.15 10.83 4.68
CA LEU A 135 -15.91 9.80 5.71
C LEU A 135 -17.04 8.76 5.74
N GLN A 136 -18.30 9.19 5.61
CA GLN A 136 -19.46 8.31 5.55
C GLN A 136 -19.40 7.39 4.33
N ARG A 137 -19.22 7.99 3.14
CA ARG A 137 -19.08 7.26 1.88
C ARG A 137 -17.93 6.26 1.97
N ASP A 138 -16.73 6.75 2.28
CA ASP A 138 -15.50 5.96 2.15
C ASP A 138 -15.37 4.89 3.25
N GLY A 139 -15.86 5.16 4.46
CA GLY A 139 -15.75 4.24 5.60
C GLY A 139 -16.92 3.27 5.79
N PHE A 140 -18.10 3.58 5.25
CA PHE A 140 -19.34 2.87 5.58
C PHE A 140 -20.21 2.49 4.38
N GLU A 141 -20.09 3.17 3.24
CA GLU A 141 -20.91 2.89 2.05
C GLU A 141 -20.17 2.09 0.97
N LEU A 142 -18.85 2.21 0.89
CA LEU A 142 -18.02 1.42 -0.02
C LEU A 142 -17.93 -0.05 0.41
N GLU A 143 -17.92 -0.96 -0.57
CA GLU A 143 -17.65 -2.39 -0.37
C GLU A 143 -16.47 -2.83 -1.27
N PRO A 144 -15.29 -3.14 -0.70
CA PRO A 144 -14.93 -3.01 0.72
C PRO A 144 -14.73 -1.53 1.16
N PRO A 145 -14.86 -1.21 2.46
CA PRO A 145 -14.63 0.14 2.97
C PRO A 145 -13.16 0.54 2.86
N ALA A 146 -12.90 1.82 2.56
CA ALA A 146 -11.55 2.35 2.40
C ALA A 146 -10.78 2.45 3.73
N PHE A 147 -11.50 2.60 4.84
CA PHE A 147 -10.94 2.53 6.19
C PHE A 147 -11.96 1.94 7.17
N LYS A 148 -11.48 1.50 8.33
CA LYS A 148 -12.29 1.15 9.48
C LYS A 148 -11.92 2.03 10.66
N CYS A 149 -12.87 2.28 11.54
CA CYS A 149 -12.66 3.10 12.72
C CYS A 149 -13.16 2.38 13.98
N LYS A 150 -12.37 2.40 15.05
CA LYS A 150 -12.82 2.07 16.41
C LYS A 150 -12.95 3.37 17.20
N VAL A 151 -13.99 3.50 18.00
CA VAL A 151 -14.18 4.64 18.89
C VAL A 151 -14.13 4.19 20.35
N ALA A 152 -13.59 5.04 21.21
CA ALA A 152 -13.73 4.94 22.65
C ALA A 152 -14.86 5.89 23.06
N GLU A 153 -15.83 5.38 23.80
CA GLU A 153 -17.04 6.12 24.17
C GLU A 153 -17.26 6.06 25.68
N ILE A 154 -17.69 7.18 26.26
CA ILE A 154 -18.31 7.21 27.59
C ILE A 154 -19.80 6.99 27.40
N PRO A 155 -20.45 6.04 28.09
CA PRO A 155 -21.84 5.72 27.83
C PRO A 155 -22.84 6.77 28.35
N PHE A 156 -22.48 7.52 29.41
CA PHE A 156 -23.37 8.50 30.03
C PHE A 156 -22.62 9.76 30.51
N PRO A 157 -22.83 10.93 29.88
CA PRO A 157 -23.49 11.10 28.57
C PRO A 157 -22.70 10.38 27.46
N SER A 158 -23.40 9.90 26.42
CA SER A 158 -22.77 9.34 25.22
C SER A 158 -21.82 10.37 24.63
N GLU A 159 -20.52 10.12 24.73
CA GLU A 159 -19.47 11.00 24.23
C GLU A 159 -18.33 10.15 23.66
N VAL A 160 -17.99 10.37 22.38
CA VAL A 160 -16.77 9.79 21.78
C VAL A 160 -15.56 10.55 22.31
N ILE A 161 -14.66 9.83 22.95
CA ILE A 161 -13.49 10.38 23.68
C ILE A 161 -12.14 10.05 23.03
N GLY A 162 -12.17 9.27 21.96
CA GLY A 162 -11.01 8.91 21.17
C GLY A 162 -11.38 7.97 20.03
N TYR A 163 -10.49 7.83 19.07
CA TYR A 163 -10.67 6.93 17.95
C TYR A 163 -9.34 6.32 17.49
N ALA A 164 -9.45 5.20 16.78
CA ALA A 164 -8.37 4.59 16.02
C ALA A 164 -8.87 4.28 14.60
N LEU A 165 -8.29 4.94 13.60
CA LEU A 165 -8.59 4.76 12.19
C LEU A 165 -7.48 3.93 11.54
N TYR A 166 -7.87 2.88 10.84
CA TYR A 166 -6.94 1.92 10.25
C TYR A 166 -7.51 1.33 8.96
N PHE A 167 -6.63 0.82 8.11
CA PHE A 167 -7.00 0.19 6.83
C PHE A 167 -6.05 -1.00 6.52
N PRO A 168 -6.51 -2.00 5.75
CA PRO A 168 -5.65 -3.13 5.38
C PRO A 168 -4.50 -2.66 4.49
N THR A 169 -3.34 -3.26 4.70
CA THR A 169 -2.15 -3.10 3.85
C THR A 169 -1.59 -4.47 3.50
N TYR A 170 -0.58 -4.50 2.63
CA TYR A 170 0.02 -5.75 2.18
C TYR A 170 1.52 -5.62 2.07
N SER A 171 2.23 -6.63 2.57
CA SER A 171 3.66 -6.79 2.37
C SER A 171 3.95 -7.92 1.41
N THR A 172 4.83 -7.71 0.44
CA THR A 172 5.33 -8.78 -0.42
C THR A 172 6.23 -9.78 0.31
N TRP A 173 6.64 -9.45 1.53
CA TRP A 173 7.51 -10.27 2.39
C TRP A 173 6.72 -11.04 3.42
N GLU A 174 5.76 -10.37 4.07
CA GLU A 174 5.02 -10.90 5.22
C GLU A 174 3.52 -11.05 5.00
N GLY A 175 2.97 -10.66 3.85
CA GLY A 175 1.55 -10.82 3.53
C GLY A 175 0.65 -9.75 4.14
N LYS A 176 -0.57 -10.13 4.54
CA LYS A 176 -1.59 -9.19 5.02
C LYS A 176 -1.12 -8.43 6.26
N ALA A 177 -1.38 -7.12 6.28
CA ALA A 177 -1.06 -6.23 7.38
C ALA A 177 -2.21 -5.22 7.58
N ILE A 178 -2.10 -4.39 8.61
CA ILE A 178 -2.95 -3.21 8.81
C ILE A 178 -2.05 -2.00 9.02
N MET A 179 -2.39 -0.87 8.40
CA MET A 179 -1.87 0.44 8.76
C MET A 179 -2.81 1.11 9.74
N LEU A 180 -2.30 1.49 10.91
CA LEU A 180 -2.97 2.42 11.83
C LEU A 180 -2.58 3.84 11.42
N GLU A 181 -3.49 4.53 10.74
CA GLU A 181 -3.30 5.91 10.26
C GLU A 181 -3.32 6.90 11.42
N ASP A 182 -4.38 6.83 12.22
CA ASP A 182 -4.61 7.77 13.31
C ASP A 182 -5.02 7.04 14.58
N LEU A 183 -4.39 7.44 15.69
CA LEU A 183 -4.84 7.13 17.04
C LEU A 183 -4.90 8.42 17.85
N TYR A 184 -6.12 8.80 18.21
CA TYR A 184 -6.35 10.04 18.94
C TYR A 184 -7.17 9.79 20.20
N VAL A 185 -6.79 10.49 21.27
CA VAL A 185 -7.55 10.55 22.53
C VAL A 185 -7.69 12.02 22.92
N CYS A 186 -8.93 12.42 23.20
CA CYS A 186 -9.27 13.73 23.72
C CYS A 186 -8.42 14.07 24.94
N GLN A 187 -7.87 15.29 24.99
CA GLN A 187 -6.85 15.68 25.97
C GLN A 187 -7.28 15.41 27.43
N LYS A 188 -8.54 15.70 27.79
CA LYS A 188 -9.10 15.46 29.14
C LYS A 188 -9.13 13.98 29.56
N TYR A 189 -9.05 13.05 28.62
CA TYR A 189 -9.11 11.60 28.85
C TYR A 189 -7.77 10.88 28.61
N ARG A 190 -6.69 11.62 28.31
CA ARG A 190 -5.34 11.05 28.18
C ARG A 190 -4.81 10.56 29.53
N ARG A 191 -3.81 9.67 29.48
CA ARG A 191 -3.17 9.04 30.67
C ARG A 191 -4.12 8.19 31.52
N ARG A 192 -5.30 7.83 30.99
CA ARG A 192 -6.28 6.93 31.64
C ARG A 192 -6.37 5.54 30.97
N GLY A 193 -5.38 5.16 30.17
CA GLY A 193 -5.37 3.89 29.43
C GLY A 193 -6.21 3.84 28.15
N VAL A 194 -6.96 4.89 27.81
CA VAL A 194 -7.82 4.94 26.61
C VAL A 194 -7.06 4.66 25.31
N GLY A 195 -5.88 5.28 25.13
CA GLY A 195 -5.06 5.07 23.94
C GLY A 195 -4.56 3.63 23.81
N ASN A 196 -4.19 3.01 24.94
CA ASN A 196 -3.80 1.60 24.96
C ASN A 196 -4.97 0.68 24.59
N ALA A 197 -6.17 0.97 25.10
CA ALA A 197 -7.37 0.21 24.79
C ALA A 197 -7.72 0.30 23.28
N LEU A 198 -7.66 1.50 22.71
CA LEU A 198 -7.86 1.71 21.27
C LEU A 198 -6.81 0.98 20.43
N PHE A 199 -5.53 1.11 20.78
CA PHE A 199 -4.45 0.40 20.08
C PHE A 199 -4.64 -1.12 20.16
N THR A 200 -4.93 -1.65 21.34
CA THR A 200 -5.20 -3.07 21.57
C THR A 200 -6.37 -3.55 20.72
N ALA A 201 -7.46 -2.77 20.64
CA ALA A 201 -8.60 -3.11 19.80
C ALA A 201 -8.23 -3.20 18.30
N THR A 202 -7.34 -2.32 17.83
CA THR A 202 -6.79 -2.40 16.46
C THR A 202 -5.94 -3.64 16.26
N VAL A 203 -5.04 -3.97 17.19
CA VAL A 203 -4.20 -5.18 17.13
C VAL A 203 -5.06 -6.45 17.11
N LEU A 204 -6.08 -6.54 17.97
CA LEU A 204 -7.02 -7.66 17.98
C LEU A 204 -7.78 -7.79 16.64
N GLN A 205 -8.10 -6.67 16.00
CA GLN A 205 -8.70 -6.67 14.68
C GLN A 205 -7.72 -7.18 13.61
N ALA A 206 -6.44 -6.81 13.68
CA ALA A 206 -5.40 -7.33 12.78
C ALA A 206 -5.26 -8.86 12.91
N VAL A 207 -5.21 -9.37 14.15
CA VAL A 207 -5.19 -10.83 14.42
C VAL A 207 -6.42 -11.51 13.84
N LYS A 208 -7.62 -10.95 14.04
CA LYS A 208 -8.88 -11.48 13.49
C LYS A 208 -8.87 -11.53 11.96
N MET A 209 -8.17 -10.60 11.31
CA MET A 209 -8.05 -10.53 9.85
C MET A 209 -6.93 -11.43 9.29
N GLY A 210 -6.22 -12.16 10.14
CA GLY A 210 -5.07 -12.97 9.74
C GLY A 210 -3.88 -12.13 9.28
N CYS A 211 -3.78 -10.89 9.77
CA CYS A 211 -2.66 -10.01 9.48
C CYS A 211 -1.43 -10.40 10.31
N ASN A 212 -0.26 -10.32 9.68
CA ASN A 212 1.02 -10.67 10.30
C ASN A 212 1.67 -9.49 11.03
N ARG A 213 1.30 -8.25 10.70
CA ARG A 213 1.79 -7.05 11.37
C ARG A 213 0.80 -5.89 11.39
N VAL A 214 1.10 -4.91 12.23
CA VAL A 214 0.44 -3.61 12.29
C VAL A 214 1.51 -2.53 12.13
N ASP A 215 1.42 -1.77 11.05
CA ASP A 215 2.32 -0.66 10.74
C ASP A 215 1.66 0.66 11.15
N PHE A 216 2.46 1.64 11.54
CA PHE A 216 2.01 3.00 11.85
C PHE A 216 3.16 4.00 11.81
N HIS A 217 2.84 5.26 11.52
CA HIS A 217 3.80 6.35 11.54
C HIS A 217 3.58 7.26 12.74
N VAL A 218 4.67 7.65 13.39
CA VAL A 218 4.64 8.56 14.53
C VAL A 218 5.61 9.71 14.26
N LEU A 219 5.12 10.95 14.36
CA LEU A 219 5.97 12.13 14.22
C LEU A 219 7.11 12.08 15.24
N ALA A 220 8.32 12.46 14.81
CA ALA A 220 9.53 12.36 15.64
C ALA A 220 9.42 13.09 17.00
N TRP A 221 8.66 14.19 17.07
CA TRP A 221 8.46 14.92 18.32
C TRP A 221 7.47 14.26 19.28
N ASN A 222 6.65 13.31 18.82
CA ASN A 222 5.56 12.75 19.59
C ASN A 222 6.08 11.75 20.65
N GLN A 223 5.73 12.02 21.90
CA GLN A 223 6.18 11.23 23.05
C GLN A 223 5.57 9.82 23.13
N ALA A 224 4.49 9.56 22.38
CA ALA A 224 3.85 8.25 22.31
C ALA A 224 4.81 7.15 21.78
N ARG A 225 5.91 7.52 21.10
CA ARG A 225 6.95 6.58 20.65
C ARG A 225 7.43 5.64 21.77
N LYS A 226 7.67 6.18 22.98
CA LYS A 226 8.08 5.38 24.15
C LYS A 226 7.06 4.31 24.55
N PHE A 227 5.77 4.59 24.35
CA PHE A 227 4.71 3.63 24.62
C PHE A 227 4.75 2.48 23.60
N TYR A 228 4.89 2.80 22.32
CA TYR A 228 4.98 1.78 21.25
C TYR A 228 6.24 0.92 21.38
N GLU A 229 7.38 1.53 21.67
CA GLU A 229 8.64 0.81 21.93
C GLU A 229 8.50 -0.14 23.12
N ALA A 230 7.86 0.29 24.21
CA ALA A 230 7.66 -0.51 25.40
C ALA A 230 6.78 -1.76 25.19
N ILE A 231 5.92 -1.75 24.16
CA ILE A 231 5.10 -2.91 23.76
C ILE A 231 5.72 -3.73 22.62
N GLY A 232 6.97 -3.44 22.25
CA GLY A 232 7.75 -4.21 21.28
C GLY A 232 7.71 -3.70 19.84
N ALA A 233 7.11 -2.53 19.57
CA ALA A 233 7.20 -1.92 18.24
C ALA A 233 8.64 -1.46 17.96
N LYS A 234 9.10 -1.66 16.71
CA LYS A 234 10.44 -1.27 16.26
C LYS A 234 10.37 0.01 15.42
N ASN A 235 11.33 0.92 15.62
CA ASN A 235 11.50 2.09 14.76
C ASN A 235 12.29 1.70 13.50
N LEU A 236 11.57 1.40 12.42
CA LEU A 236 12.18 0.90 11.18
C LEU A 236 13.09 1.92 10.49
N THR A 237 12.88 3.23 10.69
CA THR A 237 13.81 4.25 10.18
C THR A 237 15.19 4.14 10.81
N GLU A 238 15.26 3.77 12.10
CA GLU A 238 16.54 3.59 12.80
C GLU A 238 17.12 2.20 12.55
N SER A 239 16.31 1.14 12.65
CA SER A 239 16.80 -0.24 12.56
C SER A 239 17.10 -0.69 11.14
N GLU A 240 16.35 -0.21 10.15
CA GLU A 240 16.38 -0.71 8.77
C GLU A 240 16.63 0.41 7.74
N GLN A 241 16.76 1.66 8.18
CA GLN A 241 17.13 2.81 7.33
C GLN A 241 16.10 3.11 6.22
N TRP A 242 14.82 2.78 6.43
CA TRP A 242 13.74 3.12 5.50
C TRP A 242 13.47 4.63 5.47
N CYS A 243 13.34 5.17 4.26
CA CYS A 243 12.97 6.56 3.99
C CYS A 243 11.53 6.67 3.48
N TYR A 244 10.71 7.53 4.11
CA TYR A 244 9.33 7.76 3.71
C TYR A 244 9.23 8.87 2.65
N TYR A 245 8.69 8.54 1.47
CA TYR A 245 8.50 9.47 0.36
C TYR A 245 7.01 9.66 0.04
N ARG A 246 6.64 10.87 -0.41
CA ARG A 246 5.29 11.19 -0.91
C ARG A 246 5.37 11.95 -2.23
N LEU A 247 4.55 11.53 -3.18
CA LEU A 247 4.30 12.23 -4.44
C LEU A 247 2.84 12.73 -4.45
N SER A 248 2.62 14.04 -4.58
CA SER A 248 1.29 14.65 -4.51
C SER A 248 1.16 15.86 -5.43
N GLY A 249 -0.07 16.26 -5.75
CA GLY A 249 -0.36 17.47 -6.55
C GLY A 249 0.25 17.44 -7.95
N ASP A 250 0.83 18.56 -8.39
CA ASP A 250 1.43 18.69 -9.73
C ASP A 250 2.49 17.63 -10.04
N ALA A 251 3.25 17.20 -9.03
CA ALA A 251 4.27 16.17 -9.20
C ALA A 251 3.65 14.80 -9.55
N LEU A 252 2.47 14.50 -9.00
CA LEU A 252 1.69 13.30 -9.32
C LEU A 252 1.09 13.40 -10.72
N ALA A 253 0.48 14.53 -11.07
CA ALA A 253 -0.09 14.78 -12.41
C ALA A 253 0.99 14.71 -13.51
N LEU A 254 2.18 15.23 -13.22
CA LEU A 254 3.32 15.13 -14.12
C LEU A 254 3.79 13.67 -14.30
N ALA A 255 3.72 12.84 -13.26
CA ALA A 255 4.08 11.44 -13.34
C ALA A 255 3.09 10.64 -14.19
N SER A 256 1.78 10.86 -14.04
CA SER A 256 0.73 10.13 -14.76
C SER A 256 0.67 10.46 -16.26
N SER A 257 0.83 11.73 -16.65
CA SER A 257 0.77 12.20 -18.04
C SER A 257 1.86 11.64 -18.98
N LYS A 258 2.88 10.98 -18.44
CA LYS A 258 4.02 10.44 -19.21
C LYS A 258 3.76 9.05 -19.81
N THR A 259 2.58 8.48 -19.63
CA THR A 259 2.22 7.16 -20.18
C THR A 259 1.20 7.31 -21.30
N LYS A 260 1.57 6.97 -22.54
CA LYS A 260 0.58 6.51 -23.52
C LYS A 260 0.22 5.08 -23.12
N LEU A 261 -0.81 4.92 -22.29
CA LEU A 261 -1.46 3.62 -22.11
C LEU A 261 -2.14 3.32 -23.44
N HIS A 262 -1.63 2.34 -24.19
CA HIS A 262 -2.42 1.77 -25.28
C HIS A 262 -3.53 0.97 -24.62
N SER A 263 -4.73 1.57 -24.54
CA SER A 263 -5.96 0.87 -24.21
C SER A 263 -6.16 -0.23 -25.25
N ALA A 264 -6.26 -1.48 -24.77
CA ALA A 264 -6.78 -2.59 -25.56
C ALA A 264 -8.30 -2.44 -25.72
#